data_AF-A0A539ELG1-F1
#
_entry.id   AF-A0A539ELG1-F1
#
_cell.length_a   1.000
_cell.length_b   1.000
_cell.length_c   1.000
_cell.angle_alpha   90.00
_cell.angle_beta   90.00
_cell.angle_gamma   90.00
#
_symmetry.space_group_name_H-M   'P 1'
#
loop_
_entity.id
_entity.type
_entity.pdbx_description
1 polymer ?
#
loop_
_entity_poly.entity_id
_entity_poly.type
_entity_poly.pdbx_seq_one_letter_code
_entity_poly.pdbx_strand_id
1 'polypeptide(L)'
;MRYYPAYTGGMSGLRFALILTICASASVPLSAQNQNYIQMETEDSFLLLDEGGLAFKYDKNWSCRHLSWAPSSTPSLYNYPDFIRFRDRQRAQGTWQDWICAEQQGVITFSRDLLQAQRRMNSKTPFGAPHVPETGRYNAEMLEYNRVVLAAAVFAGRTEYQIAFVDQLASLMREELPALVTRDNAKEVLAALAPKAKAKLLARPFERCGKTLDNVYDYVSCRMAARDALLKQAEERFESHQERLNRLRGQTVVTPETLAELGEDAALIDDFIGRAQREGDDAVGTVPAQ
;
A
#
# COMPACT_ATOMS: atom_id res chain seq x y z
N MET A 1 -5.19 -15.00 39.44
CA MET A 1 -4.23 -15.37 38.38
C MET A 1 -5.02 -15.81 37.16
N ARG A 2 -5.04 -14.98 36.11
CA ARG A 2 -5.53 -15.35 34.78
C ARG A 2 -4.38 -15.07 33.82
N TYR A 3 -3.88 -16.13 33.18
CA TYR A 3 -2.90 -16.06 32.12
C TYR A 3 -3.55 -15.40 30.91
N TYR A 4 -3.01 -14.26 30.47
CA TYR A 4 -3.26 -13.76 29.13
C TYR A 4 -2.19 -14.35 28.20
N PRO A 5 -2.55 -14.84 27.00
CA PRO A 5 -1.54 -15.17 26.01
C PRO A 5 -0.85 -13.88 25.60
N ALA A 6 0.48 -13.92 25.57
CA ALA A 6 1.29 -12.93 24.89
C ALA A 6 0.75 -12.79 23.46
N TYR A 7 0.30 -11.59 23.10
CA TYR A 7 0.13 -11.21 21.70
C TYR A 7 1.55 -11.14 21.13
N THR A 8 2.07 -12.30 20.74
CA THR A 8 3.37 -12.42 20.07
C THR A 8 3.28 -11.65 18.77
N GLY A 9 4.18 -10.68 18.62
CA GLY A 9 4.44 -9.99 17.36
C GLY A 9 4.55 -11.00 16.21
N GLY A 10 3.82 -10.70 15.14
CA GLY A 10 3.71 -11.61 14.01
C GLY A 10 2.73 -11.13 12.96
N MET A 11 2.69 -9.83 12.67
CA MET A 11 1.81 -9.26 11.66
C MET A 11 2.53 -8.38 10.63
N SER A 12 3.87 -8.45 10.60
CA SER A 12 4.71 -7.52 9.82
C SER A 12 5.23 -8.10 8.49
N GLY A 13 4.92 -9.35 8.15
CA GLY A 13 5.54 -10.03 7.00
C GLY A 13 4.65 -10.24 5.77
N LEU A 14 3.33 -10.01 5.86
CA LEU A 14 2.36 -10.55 4.89
C LEU A 14 1.39 -9.52 4.28
N ARG A 15 1.49 -8.23 4.63
CA ARG A 15 0.37 -7.29 4.47
C ARG A 15 0.39 -6.33 3.29
N PHE A 16 1.52 -6.07 2.62
CA PHE A 16 1.54 -5.10 1.52
C PHE A 16 2.37 -5.48 0.27
N ALA A 17 3.17 -6.56 0.34
CA ALA A 17 3.94 -7.06 -0.80
C ALA A 17 3.10 -7.49 -2.03
N LEU A 18 1.77 -7.58 -1.88
CA LEU A 18 0.89 -8.14 -2.91
C LEU A 18 0.47 -7.13 -3.99
N ILE A 19 0.66 -5.82 -3.77
CA ILE A 19 0.47 -4.80 -4.82
C ILE A 19 1.82 -4.33 -5.40
N LEU A 20 2.87 -4.31 -4.57
CA LEU A 20 4.19 -3.74 -4.94
C LEU A 20 5.01 -4.56 -5.95
N THR A 21 4.68 -5.84 -6.19
CA THR A 21 5.50 -6.68 -7.08
C THR A 21 5.06 -6.63 -8.57
N ILE A 22 3.96 -5.94 -8.91
CA ILE A 22 3.35 -6.06 -10.25
C ILE A 22 3.15 -4.70 -10.96
N CYS A 23 3.29 -3.56 -10.26
CA CYS A 23 3.11 -2.24 -10.88
C CYS A 23 4.33 -1.73 -11.67
N ALA A 24 5.46 -2.45 -11.67
CA ALA A 24 6.70 -2.03 -12.32
C ALA A 24 7.02 -2.84 -13.59
N SER A 25 6.04 -3.02 -14.48
CA SER A 25 6.28 -3.03 -15.94
C SER A 25 4.99 -3.34 -16.71
N ALA A 26 4.58 -2.41 -17.57
CA ALA A 26 3.74 -2.69 -18.75
C ALA A 26 4.53 -3.51 -19.81
N SER A 27 5.42 -4.39 -19.36
CA SER A 27 6.33 -5.21 -20.14
C SER A 27 6.67 -6.40 -19.23
N VAL A 28 5.87 -7.47 -19.34
CA VAL A 28 6.13 -8.81 -18.79
C VAL A 28 6.55 -8.82 -17.30
N PRO A 29 5.69 -9.20 -16.35
CA PRO A 29 6.13 -9.34 -14.96
C PRO A 29 7.34 -10.30 -14.91
N LEU A 30 8.38 -9.95 -14.13
CA LEU A 30 9.59 -10.77 -13.97
C LEU A 30 9.29 -12.24 -13.58
N SER A 31 8.08 -12.53 -13.06
CA SER A 31 7.61 -13.90 -12.80
C SER A 31 7.38 -14.75 -14.06
N ALA A 32 7.17 -14.14 -15.22
CA ALA A 32 7.08 -14.86 -16.50
C ALA A 32 8.46 -15.27 -17.05
N GLN A 33 9.56 -14.84 -16.41
CA GLN A 33 10.92 -15.33 -16.72
C GLN A 33 11.34 -16.53 -15.85
N ASN A 34 10.53 -16.93 -14.87
CA ASN A 34 10.78 -18.14 -14.07
C ASN A 34 10.15 -19.39 -14.72
N GLN A 35 10.94 -20.45 -14.75
CA GLN A 35 10.77 -21.68 -15.53
C GLN A 35 9.51 -22.49 -15.12
N ASN A 36 8.89 -23.16 -16.11
CA ASN A 36 7.81 -24.18 -16.05
C ASN A 36 6.36 -23.77 -16.38
N TYR A 37 6.12 -22.72 -17.16
CA TYR A 37 4.78 -22.50 -17.75
C TYR A 37 4.62 -23.25 -19.08
N ILE A 38 3.52 -24.00 -19.21
CA ILE A 38 3.03 -24.48 -20.51
C ILE A 38 2.29 -23.32 -21.17
N GLN A 39 2.80 -22.84 -22.29
CA GLN A 39 2.13 -21.83 -23.08
C GLN A 39 1.11 -22.48 -24.02
N MET A 40 -0.14 -22.05 -23.93
CA MET A 40 -1.22 -22.43 -24.84
C MET A 40 -1.77 -21.18 -25.52
N GLU A 41 -2.05 -21.29 -26.80
CA GLU A 41 -2.58 -20.19 -27.61
C GLU A 41 -4.04 -20.47 -27.97
N THR A 42 -4.93 -19.52 -27.73
CA THR A 42 -6.34 -19.56 -28.18
C THR A 42 -6.53 -18.62 -29.36
N GLU A 43 -7.76 -18.51 -29.88
CA GLU A 43 -8.06 -17.57 -30.97
C GLU A 43 -7.75 -16.10 -30.56
N ASP A 44 -8.04 -15.76 -29.31
CA ASP A 44 -8.04 -14.39 -28.78
C ASP A 44 -6.98 -14.12 -27.71
N SER A 45 -6.24 -15.13 -27.25
CA SER A 45 -5.39 -14.99 -26.06
C SER A 45 -4.18 -15.92 -26.02
N PHE A 46 -3.19 -15.54 -25.22
CA PHE A 46 -2.13 -16.42 -24.74
C PHE A 46 -2.40 -16.82 -23.29
N LEU A 47 -2.28 -18.12 -23.02
CA LEU A 47 -2.50 -18.71 -21.71
C LEU A 47 -1.19 -19.29 -21.20
N LEU A 48 -0.78 -18.90 -19.99
CA LEU A 48 0.32 -19.53 -19.27
C LEU A 48 -0.26 -20.43 -18.18
N LEU A 49 0.01 -21.72 -18.29
CA LEU A 49 -0.50 -22.77 -17.42
C LEU A 49 0.63 -23.38 -16.61
N ASP A 50 0.38 -23.74 -15.35
CA ASP A 50 1.27 -24.57 -14.54
C ASP A 50 0.49 -25.71 -13.87
N GLU A 51 1.11 -26.42 -12.91
CA GLU A 51 0.47 -27.51 -12.15
C GLU A 51 -0.83 -27.10 -11.45
N GLY A 52 -0.99 -25.81 -11.13
CA GLY A 52 -2.21 -25.23 -10.54
C GLY A 52 -3.23 -24.72 -11.56
N GLY A 53 -3.06 -25.02 -12.85
CA GLY A 53 -3.94 -24.56 -13.94
C GLY A 53 -3.53 -23.20 -14.51
N LEU A 54 -4.51 -22.38 -14.90
CA LEU A 54 -4.25 -21.06 -15.51
C LEU A 54 -3.58 -20.11 -14.53
N ALA A 55 -2.33 -19.75 -14.80
CA ALA A 55 -1.58 -18.75 -14.05
C ALA A 55 -1.83 -17.34 -14.61
N PHE A 56 -1.72 -17.18 -15.93
CA PHE A 56 -1.91 -15.90 -16.61
C PHE A 56 -2.70 -16.03 -17.91
N LYS A 57 -3.52 -15.02 -18.22
CA LYS A 57 -4.13 -14.81 -19.54
C LYS A 57 -3.68 -13.45 -20.08
N TYR A 58 -3.18 -13.44 -21.30
CA TYR A 58 -2.88 -12.22 -22.07
C TYR A 58 -3.82 -12.15 -23.26
N ASP A 59 -4.34 -10.97 -23.55
CA ASP A 59 -5.02 -10.76 -24.83
C ASP A 59 -4.00 -10.79 -25.97
N LYS A 60 -4.41 -11.25 -27.15
CA LYS A 60 -3.59 -11.15 -28.35
C LYS A 60 -3.64 -9.75 -28.94
N ASN A 61 -2.47 -9.21 -29.23
CA ASN A 61 -2.30 -7.96 -29.96
C ASN A 61 -1.53 -8.20 -31.27
N TRP A 62 -1.75 -7.33 -32.24
CA TRP A 62 -1.02 -7.30 -33.50
C TRP A 62 -0.22 -6.02 -33.61
N SER A 63 1.06 -6.17 -33.88
CA SER A 63 1.98 -5.11 -34.25
C SER A 63 2.03 -5.04 -35.77
N CYS A 64 1.53 -3.96 -36.36
CA CYS A 64 1.47 -3.76 -37.81
C CYS A 64 2.32 -2.56 -38.23
N ARG A 65 3.18 -2.77 -39.21
CA ARG A 65 4.04 -1.74 -39.81
C ARG A 65 3.81 -1.69 -41.30
N HIS A 66 3.65 -0.48 -41.83
CA HIS A 66 3.61 -0.29 -43.28
C HIS A 66 5.03 -0.41 -43.87
N LEU A 67 5.16 -1.03 -45.04
CA LEU A 67 6.45 -1.28 -45.68
C LEU A 67 7.21 0.01 -46.03
N SER A 68 6.49 1.08 -46.36
CA SER A 68 7.09 2.39 -46.65
C SER A 68 7.60 3.14 -45.42
N TRP A 69 7.28 2.69 -44.21
CA TRP A 69 7.79 3.32 -42.99
C TRP A 69 9.26 2.93 -42.76
N ALA A 70 10.01 3.80 -42.09
CA ALA A 70 11.38 3.51 -41.69
C ALA A 70 11.44 2.22 -40.83
N PRO A 71 12.47 1.37 -40.94
CA PRO A 71 12.56 0.15 -40.14
C PRO A 71 12.54 0.41 -38.62
N SER A 72 13.02 1.57 -38.17
CA SER A 72 13.01 2.01 -36.78
C SER A 72 11.70 2.68 -36.34
N SER A 73 10.70 2.80 -37.21
CA SER A 73 9.43 3.42 -36.85
C SER A 73 8.67 2.54 -35.86
N THR A 74 8.06 3.15 -34.84
CA THR A 74 7.17 2.44 -33.93
C THR A 74 5.96 1.87 -34.71
N PRO A 75 5.73 0.55 -34.66
CA PRO A 75 4.59 -0.07 -35.33
C PRO A 75 3.27 0.33 -34.67
N SER A 76 2.17 0.28 -35.42
CA SER A 76 0.83 0.46 -34.87
C SER A 76 0.37 -0.80 -34.17
N LEU A 77 -0.20 -0.66 -32.98
CA LEU A 77 -0.67 -1.78 -32.16
C LEU A 77 -2.20 -1.86 -32.21
N TYR A 78 -2.70 -3.07 -32.42
CA TYR A 78 -4.14 -3.36 -32.48
C TYR A 78 -4.46 -4.53 -31.55
N ASN A 79 -5.55 -4.43 -30.76
CA ASN A 79 -6.14 -5.62 -30.13
C ASN A 79 -6.82 -6.50 -31.20
N TYR A 80 -7.21 -7.74 -30.86
CA TYR A 80 -7.81 -8.66 -31.84
C TYR A 80 -9.01 -8.07 -32.62
N PRO A 81 -10.06 -7.51 -31.98
CA PRO A 81 -11.18 -6.90 -32.71
C PRO A 81 -10.77 -5.75 -33.64
N ASP A 82 -9.84 -4.89 -33.20
CA ASP A 82 -9.33 -3.77 -34.00
C ASP A 82 -8.48 -4.26 -35.17
N PHE A 83 -7.69 -5.30 -34.96
CA PHE A 83 -6.86 -5.90 -36.01
C PHE A 83 -7.72 -6.49 -37.12
N ILE A 84 -8.79 -7.23 -36.79
CA ILE A 84 -9.72 -7.76 -37.80
C ILE A 84 -10.32 -6.63 -38.64
N ARG A 85 -10.82 -5.57 -37.98
CA ARG A 85 -11.36 -4.39 -38.68
C ARG A 85 -10.32 -3.70 -39.55
N PHE A 86 -9.10 -3.56 -39.05
CA PHE A 86 -7.99 -2.95 -39.77
C PHE A 86 -7.60 -3.77 -41.00
N ARG A 87 -7.37 -5.07 -40.84
CA ARG A 87 -7.03 -6.00 -41.92
C ARG A 87 -8.10 -5.99 -43.00
N ASP A 88 -9.36 -6.11 -42.62
CA ASP A 88 -10.46 -6.20 -43.59
C ASP A 88 -10.61 -4.87 -44.35
N ARG A 89 -10.38 -3.73 -43.68
CA ARG A 89 -10.31 -2.42 -44.33
C ARG A 89 -9.16 -2.33 -45.33
N GLN A 90 -7.94 -2.73 -44.96
CA GLN A 90 -6.78 -2.67 -45.86
C GLN A 90 -6.92 -3.65 -47.04
N ARG A 91 -7.56 -4.81 -46.84
CA ARG A 91 -7.90 -5.74 -47.92
C ARG A 91 -8.91 -5.14 -48.89
N ALA A 92 -9.97 -4.51 -48.38
CA ALA A 92 -10.95 -3.82 -49.21
C ALA A 92 -10.32 -2.65 -50.00
N GLN A 93 -9.27 -2.02 -49.46
CA GLN A 93 -8.51 -0.95 -50.10
C GLN A 93 -7.42 -1.45 -51.06
N GLY A 94 -7.14 -2.75 -51.09
CA GLY A 94 -6.10 -3.34 -51.94
C GLY A 94 -4.66 -3.04 -51.50
N THR A 95 -4.47 -2.60 -50.24
CA THR A 95 -3.17 -2.20 -49.66
C THR A 95 -2.62 -3.23 -48.67
N TRP A 96 -3.30 -4.36 -48.46
CA TRP A 96 -2.90 -5.36 -47.44
C TRP A 96 -1.47 -5.88 -47.63
N GLN A 97 -1.01 -6.04 -48.88
CA GLN A 97 0.37 -6.48 -49.15
C GLN A 97 1.44 -5.48 -48.68
N ASP A 98 1.07 -4.22 -48.43
CA ASP A 98 1.98 -3.17 -47.98
C ASP A 98 2.15 -3.16 -46.46
N TRP A 99 1.54 -4.11 -45.75
CA TRP A 99 1.60 -4.20 -44.29
C TRP A 99 2.29 -5.50 -43.84
N ILE A 100 3.22 -5.36 -42.89
CA ILE A 100 3.76 -6.49 -42.13
C ILE A 100 3.13 -6.44 -40.74
N CYS A 101 2.39 -7.49 -40.38
CA CYS A 101 1.80 -7.63 -39.06
C CYS A 101 2.34 -8.88 -38.36
N ALA A 102 2.65 -8.76 -37.07
CA ALA A 102 3.08 -9.87 -36.22
C ALA A 102 2.22 -9.91 -34.95
N GLU A 103 1.87 -11.12 -34.51
CA GLU A 103 1.20 -11.33 -33.23
C GLU A 103 2.19 -11.10 -32.08
N GLN A 104 1.71 -10.48 -31.00
CA GLN A 104 2.48 -10.25 -29.78
C GLN A 104 1.57 -10.31 -28.56
N GLN A 105 2.16 -10.56 -27.40
CA GLN A 105 1.44 -10.53 -26.13
C GLN A 105 0.90 -9.12 -25.86
N GLY A 106 -0.40 -9.04 -25.59
CA GLY A 106 -1.08 -7.84 -25.18
C GLY A 106 -1.14 -7.67 -23.67
N VAL A 107 -2.18 -6.99 -23.20
CA VAL A 107 -2.38 -6.74 -21.76
C VAL A 107 -2.77 -8.02 -21.02
N ILE A 108 -2.36 -8.12 -19.75
CA ILE A 108 -2.80 -9.20 -18.87
C ILE A 108 -4.30 -9.00 -18.57
N THR A 109 -5.10 -10.00 -18.93
CA THR A 109 -6.54 -10.01 -18.68
C THR A 109 -6.96 -11.02 -17.63
N PHE A 110 -6.02 -11.77 -17.06
CA PHE A 110 -6.21 -12.55 -15.84
C PHE A 110 -4.87 -12.89 -15.20
N SER A 111 -4.83 -12.84 -13.87
CA SER A 111 -3.76 -13.37 -13.04
C SER A 111 -4.35 -14.17 -11.88
N ARG A 112 -3.88 -15.41 -11.71
CA ARG A 112 -4.29 -16.27 -10.58
C ARG A 112 -3.82 -15.71 -9.24
N ASP A 113 -2.63 -15.12 -9.20
CA ASP A 113 -2.10 -14.50 -7.98
C ASP A 113 -2.96 -13.31 -7.57
N LEU A 114 -3.43 -12.54 -8.54
CA LEU A 114 -4.37 -11.45 -8.31
C LEU A 114 -5.74 -11.96 -7.86
N LEU A 115 -6.23 -13.07 -8.42
CA LEU A 115 -7.46 -13.72 -7.95
C LEU A 115 -7.33 -14.16 -6.48
N GLN A 116 -6.19 -14.77 -6.12
CA GLN A 116 -5.90 -15.15 -4.74
C GLN A 116 -5.78 -13.93 -3.82
N ALA A 117 -5.20 -12.83 -4.31
CA ALA A 117 -5.15 -11.56 -3.60
C ALA A 117 -6.54 -11.09 -3.19
N GLN A 118 -7.44 -11.04 -4.16
CA GLN A 118 -8.82 -10.56 -4.01
C GLN A 118 -9.59 -11.41 -3.01
N ARG A 119 -9.44 -12.73 -3.07
CA ARG A 119 -9.99 -13.66 -2.07
C ARG A 119 -9.47 -13.37 -0.67
N ARG A 120 -8.16 -13.14 -0.52
CA ARG A 120 -7.57 -12.82 0.79
C ARG A 120 -8.08 -11.49 1.31
N MET A 121 -8.20 -10.47 0.45
CA MET A 121 -8.78 -9.16 0.80
C MET A 121 -10.19 -9.32 1.37
N ASN A 122 -11.04 -10.08 0.68
CA ASN A 122 -12.43 -10.34 1.07
C ASN A 122 -12.56 -11.20 2.34
N SER A 123 -11.63 -12.11 2.58
CA SER A 123 -11.63 -12.96 3.80
C SER A 123 -11.30 -12.19 5.08
N LYS A 124 -10.62 -11.05 4.96
CA LYS A 124 -10.17 -10.20 6.07
C LYS A 124 -10.56 -8.74 5.83
N THR A 125 -11.79 -8.52 5.37
CA THR A 125 -12.27 -7.18 5.01
C THR A 125 -12.30 -6.26 6.22
N PRO A 126 -11.54 -5.15 6.22
CA PRO A 126 -11.66 -4.13 7.26
C PRO A 126 -13.06 -3.52 7.27
N PHE A 127 -13.49 -3.04 8.43
CA PHE A 127 -14.75 -2.30 8.52
C PHE A 127 -14.73 -1.08 7.58
N GLY A 128 -15.76 -0.94 6.76
CA GLY A 128 -15.90 0.16 5.79
C GLY A 128 -15.17 -0.05 4.46
N ALA A 129 -14.45 -1.15 4.26
CA ALA A 129 -13.86 -1.49 2.96
C ALA A 129 -14.93 -2.09 2.03
N PRO A 130 -14.90 -1.77 0.71
CA PRO A 130 -15.80 -2.40 -0.26
C PRO A 130 -15.44 -3.87 -0.47
N HIS A 131 -16.42 -4.65 -0.94
CA HIS A 131 -16.15 -5.99 -1.44
C HIS A 131 -15.37 -5.90 -2.76
N VAL A 132 -14.28 -6.65 -2.88
CA VAL A 132 -13.42 -6.65 -4.06
C VAL A 132 -13.85 -7.77 -5.02
N PRO A 133 -14.21 -7.47 -6.28
CA PRO A 133 -14.54 -8.50 -7.26
C PRO A 133 -13.37 -9.46 -7.51
N GLU A 134 -13.62 -10.77 -7.41
CA GLU A 134 -12.65 -11.84 -7.62
C GLU A 134 -12.48 -12.19 -9.10
N THR A 135 -12.01 -11.24 -9.90
CA THR A 135 -11.91 -11.37 -11.36
C THR A 135 -10.51 -11.78 -11.83
N GLY A 136 -9.50 -11.76 -10.94
CA GLY A 136 -8.10 -11.89 -11.33
C GLY A 136 -7.59 -10.72 -12.17
N ARG A 137 -8.30 -9.58 -12.16
CA ARG A 137 -7.95 -8.33 -12.84
C ARG A 137 -7.87 -7.19 -11.83
N TYR A 138 -7.12 -6.14 -12.14
CA TYR A 138 -7.13 -4.94 -11.32
C TYR A 138 -8.51 -4.27 -11.42
N ASN A 139 -9.11 -3.97 -10.26
CA ASN A 139 -10.40 -3.31 -10.17
C ASN A 139 -10.29 -2.10 -9.22
N ALA A 140 -11.15 -1.10 -9.42
CA ALA A 140 -11.12 0.13 -8.61
C ALA A 140 -11.40 -0.13 -7.12
N GLU A 141 -12.18 -1.17 -6.80
CA GLU A 141 -12.47 -1.60 -5.44
C GLU A 141 -11.20 -2.02 -4.68
N MET A 142 -10.16 -2.48 -5.39
CA MET A 142 -8.86 -2.79 -4.77
C MET A 142 -8.16 -1.53 -4.27
N LEU A 143 -8.27 -0.43 -5.02
CA LEU A 143 -7.69 0.86 -4.64
C LEU A 143 -8.41 1.44 -3.41
N GLU A 144 -9.74 1.38 -3.41
CA GLU A 144 -10.54 1.83 -2.26
C GLU A 144 -10.36 0.92 -1.04
N TYR A 145 -10.24 -0.40 -1.23
CA TYR A 145 -9.87 -1.33 -0.16
C TYR A 145 -8.53 -0.93 0.47
N ASN A 146 -7.51 -0.67 -0.35
CA ASN A 146 -6.18 -0.26 0.13
C ASN A 146 -6.26 1.04 0.94
N ARG A 147 -7.00 2.04 0.45
CA ARG A 147 -7.24 3.29 1.18
C ARG A 147 -7.79 3.04 2.58
N VAL A 148 -8.78 2.15 2.73
CA VAL A 148 -9.38 1.85 4.03
C VAL A 148 -8.40 1.12 4.96
N VAL A 149 -7.60 0.20 4.43
CA VAL A 149 -6.54 -0.48 5.19
C VAL A 149 -5.52 0.52 5.71
N LEU A 150 -5.01 1.40 4.84
CA LEU A 150 -4.03 2.42 5.20
C LEU A 150 -4.60 3.41 6.23
N ALA A 151 -5.86 3.85 6.04
CA ALA A 151 -6.54 4.71 7.00
C ALA A 151 -6.60 4.07 8.39
N ALA A 152 -6.95 2.79 8.46
CA ALA A 152 -7.02 2.06 9.71
C ALA A 152 -5.63 1.89 10.35
N ALA A 153 -4.59 1.66 9.55
CA ALA A 153 -3.21 1.53 10.03
C ALA A 153 -2.66 2.84 10.59
N VAL A 154 -2.80 3.95 9.86
CA VAL A 154 -2.41 5.30 10.32
C VAL A 154 -3.16 5.65 11.61
N PHE A 155 -4.47 5.44 11.61
CA PHE A 155 -5.30 5.70 12.78
C PHE A 155 -4.87 4.86 14.01
N ALA A 156 -4.61 3.56 13.81
CA ALA A 156 -4.12 2.68 14.87
C ALA A 156 -2.77 3.14 15.41
N GLY A 157 -1.80 3.45 14.53
CA GLY A 157 -0.48 3.93 14.92
C GLY A 157 -0.55 5.22 15.75
N ARG A 158 -1.41 6.18 15.36
CA ARG A 158 -1.63 7.42 16.13
C ARG A 158 -2.28 7.14 17.48
N THR A 159 -3.22 6.21 17.55
CA THR A 159 -3.90 5.81 18.78
C THR A 159 -2.92 5.14 19.75
N GLU A 160 -2.13 4.19 19.27
CA GLU A 160 -1.10 3.51 20.07
C GLU A 160 -0.07 4.50 20.62
N TYR A 161 0.30 5.51 19.83
CA TYR A 161 1.16 6.61 20.29
C TYR A 161 0.51 7.40 21.44
N GLN A 162 -0.76 7.76 21.31
CA GLN A 162 -1.47 8.53 22.35
C GLN A 162 -1.58 7.76 23.67
N ILE A 163 -1.89 6.47 23.60
CA ILE A 163 -1.95 5.58 24.77
C ILE A 163 -0.57 5.53 25.43
N ALA A 164 0.49 5.23 24.67
CA ALA A 164 1.85 5.17 25.19
C ALA A 164 2.31 6.51 25.81
N PHE A 165 1.92 7.63 25.21
CA PHE A 165 2.23 8.97 25.73
C PHE A 165 1.55 9.22 27.08
N VAL A 166 0.27 8.87 27.19
CA VAL A 166 -0.52 8.97 28.43
C VAL A 166 0.08 8.08 29.51
N ASP A 167 0.44 6.84 29.18
CA ASP A 167 1.04 5.89 30.12
C ASP A 167 2.38 6.39 30.67
N GLN A 168 3.25 6.94 29.80
CA GLN A 168 4.52 7.53 30.23
C GLN A 168 4.31 8.76 31.12
N LEU A 169 3.37 9.64 30.76
CA LEU A 169 3.03 10.79 31.58
C LEU A 169 2.52 10.38 32.97
N ALA A 170 1.57 9.45 33.02
CA ALA A 170 0.99 8.99 34.29
C ALA A 170 2.03 8.31 35.17
N SER A 171 2.90 7.46 34.60
CA SER A 171 3.99 6.80 35.30
C SER A 171 4.93 7.80 35.98
N LEU A 172 5.39 8.83 35.25
CA LEU A 172 6.27 9.86 35.79
C LEU A 172 5.57 10.79 36.78
N MET A 173 4.27 11.03 36.59
CA MET A 173 3.48 11.84 37.50
C MET A 173 3.09 11.09 38.77
N ARG A 174 3.08 9.75 38.75
CA ARG A 174 2.47 8.86 39.75
C ARG A 174 0.97 9.14 39.92
N GLU A 175 0.31 9.44 38.81
CA GLU A 175 -1.15 9.63 38.76
C GLU A 175 -1.82 8.29 38.46
N GLU A 176 -2.90 7.98 39.18
CA GLU A 176 -3.72 6.83 38.84
C GLU A 176 -4.53 7.14 37.58
N LEU A 177 -4.31 6.34 36.53
CA LEU A 177 -5.14 6.39 35.33
C LEU A 177 -6.48 5.71 35.62
N PRO A 178 -7.56 6.09 34.89
CA PRO A 178 -8.72 5.21 34.80
C PRO A 178 -8.27 3.81 34.36
N ALA A 179 -8.96 2.77 34.86
CA ALA A 179 -8.53 1.37 34.75
C ALA A 179 -8.22 0.90 33.31
N LEU A 180 -8.68 1.63 32.29
CA LEU A 180 -8.29 1.41 30.90
C LEU A 180 -8.18 2.74 30.14
N VAL A 181 -6.98 3.05 29.65
CA VAL A 181 -6.79 4.06 28.60
C VAL A 181 -7.03 3.37 27.26
N THR A 182 -8.09 3.81 26.57
CA THR A 182 -8.52 3.26 25.29
C THR A 182 -8.39 4.30 24.20
N ARG A 183 -8.60 3.85 22.96
CA ARG A 183 -8.78 4.71 21.79
C ARG A 183 -9.73 5.89 22.05
N ASP A 184 -10.85 5.64 22.72
CA ASP A 184 -11.95 6.59 22.79
C ASP A 184 -11.72 7.67 23.84
N ASN A 185 -10.93 7.38 24.88
CA ASN A 185 -10.67 8.31 25.97
C ASN A 185 -9.23 8.87 26.00
N ALA A 186 -8.28 8.32 25.22
CA ALA A 186 -6.86 8.73 25.30
C ALA A 186 -6.65 10.24 25.07
N LYS A 187 -7.40 10.86 24.16
CA LYS A 187 -7.32 12.32 23.92
C LYS A 187 -7.80 13.13 25.13
N GLU A 188 -8.90 12.70 25.76
CA GLU A 188 -9.47 13.39 26.93
C GLU A 188 -8.56 13.24 28.14
N VAL A 189 -8.04 12.03 28.37
CA VAL A 189 -7.07 11.75 29.44
C VAL A 189 -5.80 12.56 29.22
N LEU A 190 -5.28 12.63 27.99
CA LEU A 190 -4.13 13.47 27.65
C LEU A 190 -4.41 14.95 27.93
N ALA A 191 -5.60 15.45 27.58
CA ALA A 191 -5.98 16.84 27.84
C ALA A 191 -6.04 17.17 29.34
N ALA A 192 -6.44 16.22 30.18
CA ALA A 192 -6.45 16.37 31.63
C ALA A 192 -5.04 16.27 32.26
N LEU A 193 -4.19 15.38 31.75
CA LEU A 193 -2.84 15.15 32.27
C LEU A 193 -1.82 16.19 31.81
N ALA A 194 -1.95 16.73 30.59
CA ALA A 194 -0.97 17.64 30.02
C ALA A 194 -0.73 18.91 30.85
N PRO A 195 -1.75 19.61 31.39
CA PRO A 195 -1.53 20.77 32.26
C PRO A 195 -0.79 20.40 33.55
N LYS A 196 -1.16 19.28 34.18
CA LYS A 196 -0.47 18.76 35.39
C LYS A 196 0.99 18.43 35.10
N ALA A 197 1.25 17.76 33.97
CA ALA A 197 2.59 17.36 33.54
C ALA A 197 3.49 18.56 33.22
N LYS A 198 2.91 19.64 32.67
CA LYS A 198 3.62 20.91 32.44
C LYS A 198 3.95 21.64 33.74
N ALA A 199 3.08 21.55 34.75
CA ALA A 199 3.30 22.15 36.07
C ALA A 199 4.32 21.38 36.92
N LYS A 200 4.48 20.05 36.69
CA LYS A 200 5.42 19.22 37.43
C LYS A 200 6.84 19.39 36.88
N LEU A 201 7.65 20.16 37.60
CA LEU A 201 9.07 20.35 37.27
C LEU A 201 9.88 19.07 37.47
N LEU A 202 10.91 18.90 36.64
CA LEU A 202 11.92 17.87 36.83
C LEU A 202 12.84 18.25 37.99
N ALA A 203 13.38 17.25 38.70
CA ALA A 203 14.28 17.49 39.83
C ALA A 203 15.54 18.28 39.42
N ARG A 204 15.98 18.10 38.17
CA ARG A 204 17.03 18.90 37.53
C ARG A 204 16.67 19.12 36.06
N PRO A 205 16.74 20.36 35.56
CA PRO A 205 16.72 20.63 34.13
C PRO A 205 17.86 19.90 33.44
N PHE A 206 17.63 19.39 32.23
CA PHE A 206 18.70 18.89 31.39
C PHE A 206 18.40 19.13 29.92
N GLU A 207 19.45 19.25 29.12
CA GLU A 207 19.35 19.55 27.70
C GLU A 207 19.20 18.27 26.89
N ARG A 208 18.10 18.18 26.13
CA ARG A 208 17.86 17.12 25.14
C ARG A 208 16.87 17.62 24.10
N CYS A 209 16.91 17.04 22.89
CA CYS A 209 16.09 17.49 21.77
C CYS A 209 16.27 18.98 21.43
N GLY A 210 17.47 19.54 21.64
CA GLY A 210 17.79 20.93 21.31
C GLY A 210 17.13 21.98 22.21
N LYS A 211 16.56 21.59 23.36
CA LYS A 211 15.96 22.50 24.34
C LYS A 211 16.26 22.04 25.78
N THR A 212 16.15 22.97 26.72
CA THR A 212 16.11 22.65 28.15
C THR A 212 14.76 22.03 28.49
N LEU A 213 14.80 20.88 29.16
CA LEU A 213 13.60 20.18 29.60
C LEU A 213 13.38 20.48 31.09
N ASP A 214 12.35 21.26 31.39
CA ASP A 214 12.09 21.73 32.75
C ASP A 214 10.94 20.99 33.44
N ASN A 215 10.06 20.36 32.67
CA ASN A 215 8.86 19.69 33.18
C ASN A 215 8.67 18.28 32.58
N VAL A 216 7.82 17.49 33.24
CA VAL A 216 7.54 16.10 32.84
C VAL A 216 6.97 16.00 31.43
N TYR A 217 6.13 16.96 31.04
CA TYR A 217 5.53 16.95 29.69
C TYR A 217 6.59 17.10 28.60
N ASP A 218 7.49 18.07 28.74
CA ASP A 218 8.57 18.31 27.78
C ASP A 218 9.52 17.13 27.70
N TYR A 219 9.78 16.45 28.82
CA TYR A 219 10.57 15.24 28.84
C TYR A 219 9.96 14.10 28.00
N VAL A 220 8.68 13.77 28.25
CA VAL A 220 8.00 12.71 27.49
C VAL A 220 7.87 13.09 26.02
N SER A 221 7.52 14.35 25.74
CA SER A 221 7.45 14.88 24.37
C SER A 221 8.79 14.76 23.64
N CYS A 222 9.91 15.08 24.28
CA CYS A 222 11.24 14.92 23.70
C CYS A 222 11.56 13.44 23.42
N ARG A 223 11.28 12.55 24.38
CA ARG A 223 11.52 11.11 24.18
C ARG A 223 10.74 10.52 23.02
N MET A 224 9.49 10.95 22.85
CA MET A 224 8.59 10.40 21.84
C MET A 224 8.60 11.20 20.52
N ALA A 225 9.46 12.21 20.38
CA ALA A 225 9.49 13.11 19.24
C ALA A 225 9.75 12.39 17.90
N ALA A 226 10.68 11.42 17.88
CA ALA A 226 10.98 10.64 16.68
C ALA A 226 9.77 9.82 16.21
N ARG A 227 9.11 9.15 17.15
CA ARG A 227 7.87 8.40 16.89
C ARG A 227 6.75 9.32 16.39
N ASP A 228 6.56 10.48 17.01
CA ASP A 228 5.55 11.46 16.57
C ASP A 228 5.83 11.98 15.15
N ALA A 229 7.09 12.30 14.85
CA ALA A 229 7.50 12.77 13.53
C ALA A 229 7.25 11.73 12.43
N LEU A 230 7.56 10.46 12.69
CA LEU A 230 7.28 9.37 11.75
C LEU A 230 5.77 9.18 11.52
N LEU A 231 4.95 9.23 12.58
CA LEU A 231 3.49 9.14 12.44
C LEU A 231 2.90 10.33 11.66
N LYS A 232 3.45 11.54 11.85
CA LYS A 232 3.06 12.71 11.03
C LYS A 232 3.41 12.51 9.56
N GLN A 233 4.60 11.98 9.27
CA GLN A 233 4.97 11.63 7.88
C GLN A 233 4.01 10.59 7.29
N ALA A 234 3.61 9.59 8.06
CA ALA A 234 2.59 8.62 7.62
C ALA A 234 1.23 9.28 7.33
N GLU A 235 0.78 10.21 8.17
CA GLU A 235 -0.46 10.97 7.98
C GLU A 235 -0.41 11.87 6.73
N GLU A 236 0.65 12.65 6.55
CA GLU A 236 0.85 13.52 5.38
C GLU A 236 0.91 12.72 4.07
N ARG A 237 1.57 11.55 4.10
CA ARG A 237 1.59 10.64 2.94
C ARG A 237 0.24 10.01 2.69
N PHE A 238 -0.51 9.66 3.73
CA PHE A 238 -1.86 9.14 3.59
C PHE A 238 -2.81 10.18 2.98
N GLU A 239 -2.70 11.45 3.37
CA GLU A 239 -3.45 12.54 2.73
C GLU A 239 -3.12 12.65 1.23
N SER A 240 -1.83 12.63 0.89
CA SER A 240 -1.37 12.64 -0.51
C SER A 240 -1.91 11.44 -1.31
N HIS A 241 -1.88 10.24 -0.72
CA HIS A 241 -2.42 9.02 -1.31
C HIS A 241 -3.93 9.16 -1.57
N GLN A 242 -4.67 9.68 -0.59
CA GLN A 242 -6.11 9.91 -0.70
C GLN A 242 -6.44 10.93 -1.79
N GLU A 243 -5.66 12.01 -1.92
CA GLU A 243 -5.83 12.98 -3.00
C GLU A 243 -5.62 12.33 -4.37
N ARG A 244 -4.57 11.53 -4.56
CA ARG A 244 -4.33 10.82 -5.82
C ARG A 244 -5.49 9.88 -6.16
N LEU A 245 -5.97 9.10 -5.19
CA LEU A 245 -7.14 8.24 -5.36
C LEU A 245 -8.40 9.02 -5.73
N ASN A 246 -8.62 10.17 -5.10
CA ASN A 246 -9.78 11.01 -5.42
C ASN A 246 -9.72 11.56 -6.85
N ARG A 247 -8.52 11.87 -7.37
CA ARG A 247 -8.34 12.30 -8.76
C ARG A 247 -8.67 11.21 -9.78
N LEU A 248 -8.57 9.94 -9.38
CA LEU A 248 -8.94 8.78 -10.20
C LEU A 248 -10.45 8.50 -10.23
N ARG A 249 -11.24 9.06 -9.31
CA ARG A 249 -12.68 8.82 -9.28
C ARG A 249 -13.34 9.37 -10.55
N GLY A 250 -14.07 8.50 -11.24
CA GLY A 250 -14.74 8.82 -12.51
C GLY A 250 -13.84 8.72 -13.74
N GLN A 251 -12.56 8.36 -13.60
CA GLN A 251 -11.71 8.04 -14.73
C GLN A 251 -11.99 6.60 -15.20
N THR A 252 -12.04 6.41 -16.52
CA THR A 252 -12.26 5.08 -17.14
C THR A 252 -10.97 4.27 -17.30
N VAL A 253 -9.80 4.94 -17.20
CA VAL A 253 -8.49 4.31 -17.34
C VAL A 253 -7.57 4.87 -16.25
N VAL A 254 -6.90 3.98 -15.53
CA VAL A 254 -5.82 4.33 -14.60
C VAL A 254 -4.50 4.01 -15.26
N THR A 255 -3.59 4.98 -15.32
CA THR A 255 -2.28 4.79 -15.93
C THR A 255 -1.39 3.90 -15.06
N PRO A 256 -0.48 3.10 -15.66
CA PRO A 256 0.51 2.33 -14.90
C PRO A 256 1.33 3.19 -13.95
N GLU A 257 1.67 4.42 -14.36
CA GLU A 257 2.43 5.38 -13.56
C GLU A 257 1.67 5.77 -12.29
N THR A 258 0.37 6.07 -12.41
CA THR A 258 -0.44 6.39 -11.22
C THR A 258 -0.59 5.19 -10.28
N LEU A 259 -0.67 3.97 -10.81
CA LEU A 259 -0.70 2.77 -9.97
C LEU A 259 0.62 2.56 -9.23
N ALA A 260 1.76 2.82 -9.88
CA ALA A 260 3.08 2.76 -9.26
C ALA A 260 3.20 3.79 -8.12
N GLU A 261 2.82 5.05 -8.36
CA GLU A 261 2.83 6.11 -7.35
C GLU A 261 1.95 5.78 -6.13
N LEU A 262 0.75 5.24 -6.36
CA LEU A 262 -0.13 4.79 -5.27
C LEU A 262 0.47 3.64 -4.47
N GLY A 263 1.22 2.75 -5.14
CA GLY A 263 1.98 1.68 -4.49
C GLY A 263 3.14 2.20 -3.65
N GLU A 264 3.89 3.18 -4.15
CA GLU A 264 4.98 3.84 -3.43
C GLU A 264 4.48 4.59 -2.20
N ASP A 265 3.38 5.34 -2.34
CA ASP A 265 2.76 6.03 -1.21
C ASP A 265 2.37 5.02 -0.10
N ALA A 266 1.75 3.90 -0.46
CA ALA A 266 1.37 2.85 0.48
C ALA A 266 2.59 2.24 1.20
N ALA A 267 3.67 1.95 0.47
CA ALA A 267 4.91 1.40 1.02
C ALA A 267 5.57 2.36 2.02
N LEU A 268 5.60 3.66 1.71
CA LEU A 268 6.17 4.68 2.59
C LEU A 268 5.34 4.85 3.88
N ILE A 269 4.01 4.85 3.78
CA ILE A 269 3.11 4.91 4.95
C ILE A 269 3.42 3.75 5.91
N ASP A 270 3.53 2.53 5.37
CA ASP A 270 3.87 1.34 6.15
C ASP A 270 5.26 1.43 6.79
N ASP A 271 6.28 1.88 6.06
CA ASP A 271 7.64 2.05 6.60
C ASP A 271 7.62 3.04 7.76
N PHE A 272 6.95 4.19 7.60
CA PHE A 272 6.86 5.19 8.66
C PHE A 272 6.14 4.65 9.91
N ILE A 273 5.05 3.91 9.75
CA ILE A 273 4.35 3.27 10.88
C ILE A 273 5.26 2.22 11.55
N GLY A 274 5.90 1.35 10.77
CA GLY A 274 6.79 0.31 11.30
C GLY A 274 8.04 0.86 12.00
N ARG A 275 8.58 1.98 11.51
CA ARG A 275 9.65 2.71 12.19
C ARG A 275 9.15 3.39 13.47
N ALA A 276 7.97 3.99 13.43
CA ALA A 276 7.35 4.61 14.61
C ALA A 276 7.12 3.61 15.74
N GLN A 277 6.72 2.37 15.41
CA GLN A 277 6.56 1.29 16.39
C GLN A 277 7.90 0.93 17.06
N ARG A 278 8.97 0.75 16.28
CA ARG A 278 10.31 0.44 16.79
C ARG A 278 10.86 1.54 17.72
N GLU A 279 10.71 2.81 17.33
CA GLU A 279 11.08 3.95 18.19
C GLU A 279 10.28 3.97 19.51
N GLY A 280 9.03 3.49 19.47
CA GLY A 280 8.18 3.33 20.65
C GLY A 280 8.73 2.32 21.66
N ASP A 281 9.22 1.18 21.18
CA ASP A 281 9.76 0.10 22.02
C ASP A 281 11.07 0.51 22.71
N ASP A 282 11.96 1.20 21.98
CA ASP A 282 13.22 1.72 22.53
C ASP A 282 13.00 2.84 23.56
N ALA A 283 11.91 3.61 23.40
CA ALA A 283 11.53 4.66 24.35
C ALA A 283 10.96 4.11 25.68
N VAL A 284 10.47 2.87 25.73
CA VAL A 284 9.97 2.24 26.97
C VAL A 284 11.12 1.62 27.79
N GLY A 285 12.23 1.24 27.16
CA GLY A 285 13.31 0.46 27.77
C GLY A 285 14.28 1.19 28.72
N THR A 286 14.18 2.51 28.91
CA THR A 286 15.18 3.24 29.72
C THR A 286 14.53 4.33 30.58
N VAL A 287 14.12 3.98 31.80
CA VAL A 287 13.96 4.97 32.87
C VAL A 287 15.36 5.20 33.46
N PRO A 288 15.89 6.43 33.55
CA PRO A 288 17.09 6.68 34.33
C PRO A 288 16.78 6.29 35.78
N ALA A 289 17.58 5.38 36.35
CA ALA A 289 17.52 5.09 37.77
C ALA A 289 17.67 6.42 38.56
N GLN A 290 16.80 6.60 39.56
CA GLN A 290 16.82 7.73 40.48
C GLN A 290 18.16 7.86 41.21
#